data_AF-S3XVK9-F1
#
_entry.id   AF-S3XVK9-F1
#
_cell.length_a   1.000
_cell.length_b   1.000
_cell.length_c   1.000
_cell.angle_alpha   90.00
_cell.angle_beta   90.00
_cell.angle_gamma   90.00
#
_symmetry.space_group_name_H-M   'P 1'
#
loop_
_entity.id
_entity.type
_entity.pdbx_description
1 polymer ?
#
loop_
_entity_poly.entity_id
_entity_poly.type
_entity_poly.pdbx_seq_one_letter_code
_entity_poly.pdbx_strand_id
1 'polypeptide(L)'
;MPEPAGVARASVELTNAARHAVATTLICCSLPSAQVLELAAQGHPMFSAVAQLTQMDVVDLPTGHWPMWSRPQELADAICTAVSLTD
;
A
#
# COMPACT_ATOMS: atom_id res chain seq x y z
N MET A 1 20.28 11.53 -18.00
CA MET A 1 21.35 11.69 -16.99
C MET A 1 21.69 10.28 -16.51
N PRO A 2 22.95 9.81 -16.52
CA PRO A 2 23.26 8.49 -15.99
C PRO A 2 23.17 8.49 -14.45
N GLU A 3 22.43 7.56 -13.85
CA GLU A 3 22.46 7.35 -12.41
C GLU A 3 23.56 6.33 -12.02
N PRO A 4 24.21 6.48 -10.85
CA PRO A 4 25.18 5.50 -10.37
C PRO A 4 24.54 4.11 -10.20
N ALA A 5 25.10 3.11 -10.87
CA ALA A 5 24.52 1.76 -10.90
C ALA A 5 24.44 1.08 -9.53
N GLY A 6 25.21 1.51 -8.53
CA GLY A 6 25.11 1.02 -7.15
C GLY A 6 23.80 1.43 -6.49
N VAL A 7 23.32 2.66 -6.72
CA VAL A 7 22.06 3.16 -6.14
C VAL A 7 20.86 2.39 -6.69
N ALA A 8 20.87 2.08 -7.99
CA ALA A 8 19.78 1.36 -8.64
C ALA A 8 19.68 -0.14 -8.26
N ARG A 9 20.76 -0.74 -7.74
CA ARG A 9 20.86 -2.20 -7.54
C ARG A 9 21.09 -2.62 -6.09
N ALA A 10 21.46 -1.70 -5.21
CA ALA A 10 21.68 -2.03 -3.81
C ALA A 10 20.39 -2.51 -3.16
N SER A 11 20.49 -3.56 -2.34
CA SER A 11 19.38 -4.01 -1.50
C SER A 11 19.16 -3.03 -0.34
N VAL A 12 17.90 -2.80 0.00
CA VAL A 12 17.52 -2.04 1.20
C VAL A 12 17.10 -3.04 2.28
N GLU A 13 17.74 -2.95 3.45
CA GLU A 13 17.39 -3.76 4.62
C GLU A 13 16.60 -2.92 5.63
N LEU A 14 15.42 -3.41 6.03
CA LEU A 14 14.54 -2.75 6.99
C LEU A 14 14.59 -3.47 8.34
N THR A 15 15.33 -2.90 9.30
CA THR A 15 15.61 -3.54 10.60
C THR A 15 14.64 -3.15 11.71
N ASN A 16 13.97 -1.99 11.60
CA ASN A 16 13.03 -1.54 12.62
C ASN A 16 11.68 -2.28 12.51
N ALA A 17 11.36 -3.11 13.50
CA ALA A 17 10.09 -3.84 13.57
C ALA A 17 8.89 -2.92 13.87
N ALA A 18 9.10 -1.76 14.49
CA ALA A 18 8.01 -0.82 14.79
C ALA A 18 7.30 -0.30 13.53
N ARG A 19 7.93 -0.44 12.34
CA ARG A 19 7.30 -0.09 11.05
C ARG A 19 5.99 -0.82 10.80
N HIS A 20 5.82 -2.02 11.37
CA HIS A 20 4.63 -2.84 11.18
C HIS A 20 3.40 -2.28 11.89
N ALA A 21 3.61 -1.48 12.93
CA ALA A 21 2.55 -0.86 13.72
C ALA A 21 2.15 0.54 13.23
N VAL A 22 2.77 1.03 12.15
CA VAL A 22 2.37 2.31 11.55
C VAL A 22 0.98 2.15 10.93
N ALA A 23 0.04 2.99 11.35
CA ALA A 23 -1.31 3.02 10.78
C ALA A 23 -1.22 3.18 9.26
N THR A 24 -1.78 2.21 8.54
CA THR A 24 -1.66 2.12 7.09
C THR A 24 -3.05 1.92 6.47
N THR A 25 -3.36 2.64 5.40
CA THR A 25 -4.58 2.39 4.61
C THR A 25 -4.19 1.95 3.21
N LEU A 26 -4.67 0.77 2.79
CA LEU A 26 -4.55 0.28 1.43
C LEU A 26 -5.78 0.70 0.60
N ILE A 27 -5.59 1.62 -0.35
CA ILE A 27 -6.62 1.98 -1.32
C ILE A 27 -6.43 1.10 -2.57
N CYS A 28 -7.22 0.04 -2.66
CA CYS A 28 -7.16 -1.00 -3.67
C CYS A 28 -7.88 -0.56 -4.95
N CYS A 29 -7.09 -0.20 -5.98
CA CYS A 29 -7.64 0.38 -7.21
C CYS A 29 -7.72 -0.60 -8.39
N SER A 30 -6.67 -1.40 -8.58
CA SER A 30 -6.54 -2.31 -9.73
C SER A 30 -6.81 -3.78 -9.38
N LEU A 31 -6.54 -4.15 -8.12
CA LEU A 31 -6.79 -5.47 -7.58
C LEU A 31 -7.74 -5.30 -6.39
N PRO A 32 -8.82 -6.09 -6.30
CA PRO A 32 -9.70 -6.06 -5.13
C PRO A 32 -8.93 -6.36 -3.85
N SER A 33 -9.28 -5.68 -2.77
CA SER A 33 -8.67 -5.84 -1.44
C SER A 33 -8.64 -7.31 -1.00
N ALA A 34 -9.73 -8.05 -1.20
CA ALA A 34 -9.81 -9.48 -0.89
C ALA A 34 -8.70 -10.30 -1.55
N GLN A 35 -8.40 -10.02 -2.82
CA GLN A 35 -7.34 -10.72 -3.55
C GLN A 35 -5.95 -10.33 -3.05
N VAL A 36 -5.74 -9.04 -2.74
CA VAL A 36 -4.49 -8.56 -2.14
C VAL A 36 -4.22 -9.24 -0.80
N LEU A 37 -5.25 -9.32 0.05
CA LEU A 37 -5.16 -9.97 1.37
C LEU A 37 -4.93 -11.48 1.26
N GLU A 38 -5.59 -12.14 0.32
CA GLU A 38 -5.34 -13.56 0.04
C GLU A 38 -3.88 -13.80 -0.38
N LEU A 39 -3.37 -13.02 -1.34
CA LEU A 39 -1.99 -13.14 -1.81
C LEU A 39 -0.99 -12.84 -0.70
N ALA A 40 -1.28 -11.86 0.16
CA ALA A 40 -0.47 -11.56 1.34
C ALA A 40 -0.43 -12.76 2.31
N ALA A 41 -1.59 -13.33 2.63
CA ALA A 41 -1.70 -14.49 3.51
C ALA A 41 -0.99 -15.74 2.96
N GLN A 42 -0.96 -15.90 1.63
CA GLN A 42 -0.22 -16.98 0.94
C GLN A 42 1.28 -16.71 0.82
N GLY A 43 1.77 -15.54 1.28
CA GLY A 43 3.18 -15.19 1.23
C GLY A 43 3.68 -14.81 -0.17
N HIS A 44 2.78 -14.37 -1.07
CA HIS A 44 3.19 -13.92 -2.40
C HIS A 44 4.22 -12.79 -2.29
N PRO A 45 5.39 -12.86 -2.97
CA PRO A 45 6.50 -11.92 -2.73
C PRO A 45 6.10 -10.44 -2.81
N MET A 46 5.25 -10.08 -3.78
CA MET A 46 4.75 -8.71 -3.97
C MET A 46 3.93 -8.17 -2.79
N PHE A 47 3.21 -9.04 -2.07
CA PHE A 47 2.29 -8.66 -0.99
C PHE A 47 2.76 -9.12 0.39
N SER A 48 3.94 -9.74 0.48
CA SER A 48 4.51 -10.28 1.72
C SER A 48 4.64 -9.24 2.85
N ALA A 49 4.89 -7.97 2.51
CA ALA A 49 4.95 -6.89 3.49
C ALA A 49 3.58 -6.53 4.09
N VAL A 50 2.49 -6.67 3.31
CA VAL A 50 1.12 -6.39 3.76
C VAL A 50 0.74 -7.35 4.89
N ALA A 51 1.15 -8.62 4.81
CA ALA A 51 0.92 -9.62 5.84
C ALA A 51 1.62 -9.31 7.19
N GLN A 52 2.58 -8.38 7.20
CA GLN A 52 3.31 -7.99 8.41
C GLN A 52 2.70 -6.77 9.10
N LEU A 53 1.77 -6.04 8.45
CA LEU A 53 1.15 -4.86 9.04
C LEU A 53 0.18 -5.28 10.14
N THR A 54 0.26 -4.61 11.29
CA THR A 54 -0.60 -4.90 12.45
C THR A 54 -1.74 -3.90 12.60
N GLN A 55 -1.64 -2.72 11.99
CA GLN A 55 -2.64 -1.65 12.01
C GLN A 55 -2.94 -1.24 10.57
N MET A 56 -3.98 -1.84 9.97
CA MET A 56 -4.27 -1.66 8.57
C MET A 56 -5.78 -1.62 8.28
N ASP A 57 -6.16 -0.63 7.50
CA ASP A 57 -7.47 -0.55 6.84
C ASP A 57 -7.35 -0.79 5.34
N VAL A 58 -8.42 -1.30 4.75
CA VAL A 58 -8.52 -1.55 3.31
C VAL A 58 -9.76 -0.88 2.75
N VAL A 59 -9.59 -0.19 1.62
CA VAL A 59 -10.66 0.51 0.90
C VAL A 59 -10.58 0.13 -0.56
N ASP A 60 -11.66 -0.37 -1.14
CA ASP A 60 -11.73 -0.62 -2.59
C ASP A 60 -12.21 0.61 -3.35
N LEU A 61 -11.45 1.02 -4.37
CA LEU A 61 -11.79 2.08 -5.31
C LEU A 61 -11.57 1.58 -6.74
N PRO A 62 -12.49 0.79 -7.32
CA PRO A 62 -12.25 0.01 -8.54
C PRO A 62 -12.16 0.90 -9.78
N THR A 63 -10.96 1.41 -10.06
CA THR A 63 -10.66 2.30 -11.19
C THR A 63 -9.60 1.75 -12.14
N GLY A 64 -8.48 1.26 -11.60
CA GLY A 64 -7.21 1.08 -12.32
C GLY A 64 -6.07 1.89 -11.70
N HIS A 65 -4.87 1.85 -12.29
CA HIS A 65 -3.63 2.32 -11.64
C HIS A 65 -3.56 3.83 -11.39
N TRP A 66 -4.34 4.64 -12.10
CA TRP A 66 -4.33 6.11 -12.00
C TRP A 66 -5.66 6.65 -11.46
N PRO A 67 -5.99 6.40 -10.18
CA PRO A 67 -7.25 6.84 -9.56
C PRO A 67 -7.36 8.37 -9.52
N MET A 68 -6.23 9.10 -9.42
CA MET A 68 -6.21 10.57 -9.42
C MET A 68 -6.65 11.19 -10.75
N TRP A 69 -6.71 10.42 -11.84
CA TRP A 69 -7.22 10.90 -13.13
C TRP A 69 -8.64 10.39 -13.43
N SER A 70 -8.96 9.19 -12.98
CA SER A 70 -10.26 8.56 -13.25
C SER A 70 -11.34 8.97 -12.25
N ARG A 71 -11.01 8.99 -10.95
CA ARG A 71 -11.91 9.37 -9.84
C ARG A 71 -11.20 10.24 -8.80
N PRO A 72 -10.75 11.45 -9.17
CA PRO A 72 -9.96 12.31 -8.29
C PRO A 72 -10.66 12.65 -6.96
N GLN A 73 -11.96 12.95 -7.00
CA GLN A 73 -12.70 13.32 -5.80
C GLN A 73 -12.87 12.15 -4.84
N GLU A 74 -13.29 10.98 -5.34
CA GLU A 74 -13.45 9.78 -4.51
C GLU A 74 -12.12 9.34 -3.87
N LEU A 75 -11.00 9.46 -4.61
CA LEU A 75 -9.68 9.22 -4.04
C LEU A 75 -9.34 10.21 -2.92
N ALA A 76 -9.60 11.51 -3.14
CA ALA A 76 -9.33 12.54 -2.14
C ALA A 76 -10.16 12.31 -0.86
N ASP A 77 -11.44 11.97 -1.02
CA ASP A 77 -12.34 11.69 0.09
C ASP A 77 -11.90 10.45 0.88
N ALA A 78 -11.44 9.39 0.18
CA ALA A 78 -10.88 8.20 0.82
C ALA A 78 -9.63 8.52 1.65
N ILE A 79 -8.74 9.37 1.13
CA ILE A 79 -7.53 9.82 1.86
C ILE A 79 -7.92 10.66 3.09
N CYS A 80 -8.83 11.63 2.94
CA CYS A 80 -9.31 12.45 4.06
C CYS A 80 -9.97 11.60 5.15
N THR A 81 -10.75 10.60 4.75
CA THR A 81 -11.39 9.65 5.67
C THR A 81 -10.35 8.83 6.41
N ALA A 82 -9.36 8.27 5.71
CA ALA A 82 -8.29 7.47 6.29
C ALA A 82 -7.50 8.23 7.37
N VAL A 83 -7.16 9.50 7.12
CA VAL A 83 -6.43 10.32 8.10
C VAL A 83 -7.28 10.66 9.33
N SER A 84 -8.60 10.77 9.15
CA SER A 84 -9.52 11.10 10.25
C SER A 84 -9.84 9.91 11.17
N LEU A 85 -9.51 8.68 10.76
CA LEU A 85 -9.70 7.46 11.55
C LEU A 85 -8.54 7.17 12.52
N THR A 86 -7.46 7.95 12.44
CA THR A 86 -6.31 7.80 13.34
C THR A 86 -6.58 8.54 14.65
N ASP A 87 -7.28 7.88 15.58
CA ASP A 87 -7.38 8.29 17.00
C ASP A 87 -6.13 7.92 17.80
#